data_AF-A0A7V0NEB3-F1
#
_entry.id   AF-A0A7V0NEB3-F1
#
_cell.length_a   1.000
_cell.length_b   1.000
_cell.length_c   1.000
_cell.angle_alpha   90.00
_cell.angle_beta   90.00
_cell.angle_gamma   90.00
#
_symmetry.space_group_name_H-M   'P 1'
#
loop_
_entity.id
_entity.type
_entity.pdbx_description
1 polymer ?
#
loop_
_entity_poly.entity_id
_entity_poly.type
_entity_poly.pdbx_seq_one_letter_code
_entity_poly.pdbx_strand_id
1 'polypeptide(L)'
;MELKDVKASDWKRLYYLVPEEFKRLVMLCHEFEEFEEYLERIGRFVTGRDIQRLQIMMQRILGEYFRLLRKYKEMQDLREVKNDILSALSRLFDERGRARELSRDLIVPITRGEIHFYLPMFLSNFKAFIITNIYDALLETISIIEANFGELFSNISCSKCGLLPEIVFEKGKKLEWVKKEESEKKEEDENI
;
A
#
# COMPACT_ATOMS: atom_id res chain seq x y z
N MET A 1 -19.46 -11.92 23.30
CA MET A 1 -19.22 -10.85 22.31
C MET A 1 -18.34 -11.46 21.25
N GLU A 2 -18.95 -11.99 20.20
CA GLU A 2 -18.25 -12.72 19.14
C GLU A 2 -17.68 -11.71 18.15
N LEU A 3 -16.35 -11.70 18.00
CA LEU A 3 -15.66 -11.01 16.92
C LEU A 3 -16.01 -11.73 15.62
N LYS A 4 -17.15 -11.37 15.04
CA LYS A 4 -17.61 -11.81 13.73
C LYS A 4 -16.57 -11.43 12.68
N ASP A 5 -16.01 -12.45 12.04
CA ASP A 5 -15.48 -12.49 10.68
C ASP A 5 -14.95 -11.15 10.15
N VAL A 6 -13.70 -10.84 10.47
CA VAL A 6 -12.89 -9.98 9.61
C VAL A 6 -12.85 -10.70 8.26
N LYS A 7 -13.55 -10.16 7.25
CA LYS A 7 -13.46 -10.66 5.87
C LYS A 7 -11.99 -10.91 5.53
N ALA A 8 -11.65 -12.12 5.11
CA ALA A 8 -10.34 -12.42 4.54
C ALA A 8 -10.06 -11.38 3.44
N SER A 9 -8.92 -10.70 3.55
CA SER A 9 -8.52 -9.71 2.57
C SER A 9 -8.37 -10.39 1.21
N ASP A 10 -9.14 -9.94 0.21
CA ASP A 10 -9.08 -10.52 -1.14
C ASP A 10 -7.90 -9.93 -1.92
N TRP A 11 -6.68 -10.29 -1.51
CA TRP A 11 -5.45 -9.86 -2.17
C TRP A 11 -5.36 -10.34 -3.61
N LYS A 12 -5.95 -11.49 -3.93
CA LYS A 12 -5.96 -12.06 -5.29
C LYS A 12 -6.74 -11.15 -6.22
N ARG A 13 -7.92 -10.68 -5.81
CA ARG A 13 -8.67 -9.69 -6.59
C ARG A 13 -7.89 -8.37 -6.71
N LEU A 14 -7.35 -7.85 -5.60
CA LEU A 14 -6.56 -6.61 -5.63
C LEU A 14 -5.39 -6.69 -6.62
N TYR A 15 -4.71 -7.82 -6.71
CA TYR A 15 -3.58 -8.02 -7.62
C TYR A 15 -3.92 -7.71 -9.09
N TYR A 16 -5.15 -8.02 -9.51
CA TYR A 16 -5.61 -7.75 -10.88
C TYR A 16 -6.10 -6.32 -11.09
N LEU A 17 -6.44 -5.60 -10.01
CA LEU A 17 -6.97 -4.23 -10.07
C LEU A 17 -5.87 -3.17 -9.93
N VAL A 18 -4.76 -3.50 -9.26
CA VAL A 18 -3.68 -2.53 -9.04
C VAL A 18 -2.71 -2.45 -10.23
N PRO A 19 -2.06 -1.29 -10.44
CA PRO A 19 -0.98 -1.16 -11.42
C PRO A 19 0.20 -2.11 -11.13
N GLU A 20 0.96 -2.46 -12.18
CA GLU A 20 2.07 -3.43 -12.13
C GLU A 20 3.05 -3.19 -10.97
N GLU A 21 3.38 -1.93 -10.72
CA GLU A 21 4.33 -1.53 -9.67
C GLU A 21 3.84 -1.77 -8.22
N PHE A 22 2.53 -1.91 -8.00
CA PHE A 22 1.92 -2.21 -6.70
C PHE A 22 1.75 -3.71 -6.48
N LYS A 23 1.80 -4.52 -7.54
CA LYS A 23 1.59 -5.97 -7.46
C LYS A 23 2.55 -6.66 -6.50
N ARG A 24 3.80 -6.20 -6.44
CA ARG A 24 4.79 -6.72 -5.49
C ARG A 24 4.35 -6.50 -4.04
N LEU A 25 3.84 -5.32 -3.70
CA LEU A 25 3.34 -5.02 -2.35
C LEU A 25 2.14 -5.91 -2.00
N VAL A 26 1.18 -6.05 -2.94
CA VAL A 26 0.00 -6.92 -2.79
C VAL A 26 0.41 -8.37 -2.54
N MET A 27 1.34 -8.90 -3.34
CA MET A 27 1.85 -10.26 -3.17
C MET A 27 2.52 -10.46 -1.80
N LEU A 28 3.35 -9.52 -1.36
CA LEU A 28 4.02 -9.61 -0.05
C LEU A 28 3.00 -9.64 1.10
N CYS A 29 1.92 -8.86 1.00
CA CYS A 29 0.85 -8.86 2.01
C CYS A 29 0.05 -10.17 1.99
N HIS A 30 -0.23 -10.71 0.80
CA HIS A 30 -0.85 -12.03 0.67
C HIS A 30 0.01 -13.14 1.27
N GLU A 31 1.31 -13.17 0.94
CA GLU A 31 2.26 -14.13 1.51
C GLU A 31 2.31 -14.04 3.04
N PHE A 32 2.22 -12.81 3.60
CA PHE A 32 2.18 -12.62 5.04
C PHE A 32 0.93 -13.21 5.68
N GLU A 33 -0.25 -13.00 5.09
CA GLU A 33 -1.51 -13.58 5.59
C GLU A 33 -1.47 -15.12 5.54
N GLU A 34 -0.98 -15.71 4.45
CA GLU A 34 -0.78 -17.17 4.36
C GLU A 34 0.22 -17.69 5.41
N PHE A 35 1.28 -16.91 5.68
CA PHE A 35 2.26 -17.29 6.69
C PHE A 35 1.73 -17.12 8.11
N GLU A 36 0.91 -16.11 8.36
CA GLU A 36 0.19 -15.90 9.62
C GLU A 36 -0.70 -17.12 9.92
N GLU A 37 -1.54 -17.53 8.96
CA GLU A 37 -2.39 -18.73 9.08
C GLU A 37 -1.55 -19.99 9.35
N TYR A 38 -0.40 -20.13 8.70
CA TYR A 38 0.54 -21.21 8.98
C TYR A 38 1.03 -21.17 10.44
N LEU A 39 1.45 -20.00 10.92
CA LEU A 39 1.94 -19.81 12.30
C LEU A 39 0.85 -20.12 13.33
N GLU A 40 -0.39 -19.71 13.08
CA GLU A 40 -1.54 -20.05 13.92
C GLU A 40 -1.78 -21.57 13.97
N ARG A 41 -1.69 -22.25 12.82
CA ARG A 41 -1.86 -23.70 12.73
C ARG A 41 -0.80 -24.49 13.48
N ILE A 42 0.46 -24.07 13.42
CA ILE A 42 1.54 -24.75 14.15
C ILE A 42 1.59 -24.33 15.63
N GLY A 43 1.03 -23.17 15.98
CA GLY A 43 0.81 -22.71 17.35
C GLY A 43 2.06 -22.79 18.24
N ARG A 44 2.06 -23.72 19.20
CA ARG A 44 3.20 -23.91 20.13
C ARG A 44 4.48 -24.44 19.50
N PHE A 45 4.44 -24.90 18.25
CA PHE A 45 5.59 -25.49 17.54
C PHE A 45 6.38 -24.47 16.70
N VAL A 46 6.07 -23.18 16.83
CA VAL A 46 6.81 -22.09 16.17
C VAL A 46 8.29 -22.12 16.58
N THR A 47 9.17 -22.08 15.59
CA THR A 47 10.62 -22.13 15.78
C THR A 47 11.27 -20.77 15.60
N GLY A 48 12.54 -20.65 16.02
CA GLY A 48 13.33 -19.45 15.75
C GLY A 48 13.49 -19.15 14.25
N ARG A 49 13.47 -20.17 13.37
CA ARG A 49 13.49 -19.97 11.92
C ARG A 49 12.20 -19.34 11.41
N ASP A 50 11.06 -19.71 11.97
CA ASP A 50 9.76 -19.13 11.62
C ASP A 50 9.70 -17.65 12.01
N ILE A 51 10.24 -17.30 13.20
CA ILE A 51 10.33 -15.90 13.64
C ILE A 51 11.28 -15.08 12.76
N GLN A 52 12.43 -15.63 12.35
CA GLN A 52 13.32 -14.95 11.41
C GLN A 52 12.64 -14.72 10.06
N ARG A 53 11.90 -15.72 9.56
CA ARG A 53 11.12 -15.59 8.33
C ARG A 53 10.06 -14.51 8.46
N LEU A 54 9.31 -14.49 9.57
CA LEU A 54 8.31 -13.46 9.87
C LEU A 54 8.94 -12.06 9.82
N GLN A 55 10.05 -11.86 10.53
CA GLN A 55 10.78 -10.60 10.57
C GLN A 55 11.20 -10.13 9.16
N ILE A 56 11.75 -11.03 8.35
CA ILE A 56 12.15 -10.73 6.96
C ILE A 56 10.94 -10.32 6.12
N MET A 57 9.81 -11.01 6.25
CA MET A 57 8.59 -10.69 5.50
C MET A 57 8.06 -9.30 5.87
N MET A 58 7.96 -8.99 7.16
CA MET A 58 7.51 -7.68 7.63
C MET A 58 8.42 -6.55 7.12
N GLN A 59 9.74 -6.75 7.15
CA GLN A 59 10.70 -5.79 6.60
C GLN A 59 10.55 -5.59 5.09
N ARG A 60 10.30 -6.67 4.33
CA ARG A 60 10.06 -6.58 2.88
C ARG A 60 8.79 -5.78 2.58
N ILE A 61 7.72 -5.99 3.33
CA ILE A 61 6.46 -5.25 3.20
C ILE A 61 6.69 -3.77 3.46
N LEU A 62 7.27 -3.40 4.62
CA LEU A 62 7.54 -2.00 4.95
C LEU A 62 8.49 -1.33 3.95
N GLY A 63 9.54 -2.03 3.55
CA GLY A 63 10.50 -1.53 2.57
C GLY A 63 9.83 -1.22 1.23
N GLU A 64 8.95 -2.11 0.77
CA GLU A 64 8.20 -1.91 -0.47
C GLU A 64 7.17 -0.80 -0.35
N TYR A 65 6.45 -0.74 0.77
CA TYR A 65 5.47 0.31 1.06
C TYR A 65 6.13 1.70 1.06
N PHE A 66 7.24 1.88 1.79
CA PHE A 66 7.97 3.15 1.80
C PHE A 66 8.62 3.49 0.46
N ARG A 67 9.06 2.48 -0.32
CA ARG A 67 9.56 2.68 -1.68
C ARG A 67 8.46 3.29 -2.57
N LEU A 68 7.24 2.75 -2.48
CA LEU A 68 6.09 3.26 -3.24
C LEU A 68 5.68 4.66 -2.77
N LEU A 69 5.58 4.89 -1.46
CA LEU A 69 5.27 6.22 -0.93
C LEU A 69 6.30 7.27 -1.38
N ARG A 70 7.61 6.96 -1.33
CA ARG A 70 8.68 7.87 -1.78
C ARG A 70 8.55 8.24 -3.26
N LYS A 71 8.01 7.34 -4.08
CA LYS A 71 7.82 7.60 -5.51
C LYS A 71 6.75 8.67 -5.76
N TYR A 72 5.76 8.78 -4.86
CA TYR A 72 4.54 9.56 -5.08
C TYR A 72 4.33 10.73 -4.11
N LYS A 73 5.18 10.88 -3.09
CA LYS A 73 5.09 11.93 -2.06
C LYS A 73 6.38 12.71 -1.94
N GLU A 74 6.25 13.97 -1.52
CA GLU A 74 7.40 14.82 -1.21
C GLU A 74 8.19 14.28 0.00
N MET A 75 9.50 14.58 0.03
CA MET A 75 10.42 14.02 1.03
C MET A 75 10.16 14.45 2.47
N GLN A 76 9.43 15.56 2.69
CA GLN A 76 9.09 16.07 4.03
C GLN A 76 7.89 15.31 4.60
N ASP A 77 6.80 15.20 3.83
CA ASP A 77 5.63 14.37 4.16
C ASP A 77 6.02 12.91 4.42
N LEU A 78 6.96 12.37 3.64
CA LEU A 78 7.43 11.00 3.79
C LEU A 78 8.13 10.76 5.14
N ARG A 79 8.84 11.76 5.69
CA ARG A 79 9.55 11.62 6.97
C ARG A 79 8.58 11.54 8.13
N GLU A 80 7.55 12.38 8.14
CA GLU A 80 6.51 12.37 9.17
C GLU A 80 5.71 11.06 9.13
N VAL A 81 5.20 10.69 7.96
CA VAL A 81 4.47 9.42 7.77
C VAL A 81 5.33 8.20 8.17
N LYS A 82 6.62 8.21 7.80
CA LYS A 82 7.54 7.15 8.21
C LYS A 82 7.70 7.11 9.73
N ASN A 83 7.87 8.26 10.38
CA ASN A 83 8.05 8.31 11.83
C ASN A 83 6.78 7.86 12.57
N ASP A 84 5.60 8.25 12.09
CA ASP A 84 4.33 7.83 12.68
C ASP A 84 4.11 6.32 12.57
N ILE A 85 4.39 5.75 11.39
CA ILE A 85 4.30 4.29 11.18
C ILE A 85 5.32 3.55 12.05
N LEU A 86 6.57 4.02 12.11
CA LEU A 86 7.58 3.39 12.96
C LEU A 86 7.29 3.58 14.46
N SER A 87 6.62 4.66 14.86
CA SER A 87 6.16 4.90 16.22
C SER A 87 5.03 3.92 16.59
N ALA A 88 4.03 3.78 15.72
CA ALA A 88 2.94 2.81 15.87
C ALA A 88 3.46 1.36 15.91
N LEU A 89 4.53 1.08 15.17
CA LEU A 89 5.20 -0.22 15.14
C LEU A 89 6.48 -0.25 16.00
N SER A 90 6.65 0.63 16.99
CA SER A 90 7.91 0.80 17.75
C SER A 90 8.29 -0.43 18.59
N ARG A 91 7.33 -1.31 18.87
CA ARG A 91 7.58 -2.64 19.47
C ARG A 91 8.19 -3.64 18.48
N LEU A 92 8.07 -3.38 17.19
CA LEU A 92 8.47 -4.26 16.09
C LEU A 92 9.71 -3.71 15.36
N PHE A 93 9.85 -2.39 15.27
CA PHE A 93 10.89 -1.72 14.48
C PHE A 93 11.65 -0.65 15.27
N ASP A 94 12.92 -0.45 14.92
CA ASP A 94 13.74 0.67 15.37
C ASP A 94 13.42 1.95 14.56
N GLU A 95 13.94 3.08 14.99
CA GLU A 95 13.77 4.39 14.31
C GLU A 95 14.33 4.39 12.87
N ARG A 96 15.16 3.41 12.51
CA ARG A 96 15.69 3.24 11.16
C ARG A 96 14.78 2.37 10.29
N GLY A 97 13.71 1.80 10.85
CA GLY A 97 12.80 0.88 10.17
C GLY A 97 13.38 -0.53 9.99
N ARG A 98 14.46 -0.84 10.72
CA ARG A 98 14.90 -2.24 10.87
C ARG A 98 14.01 -2.84 11.91
N ALA A 99 13.62 -4.09 11.76
CA ALA A 99 12.99 -4.78 12.87
C ALA A 99 13.95 -4.64 14.05
N ARG A 100 13.44 -4.23 15.22
CA ARG A 100 14.16 -4.44 16.47
C ARG A 100 14.51 -5.93 16.51
N GLU A 101 15.45 -6.35 17.35
CA GLU A 101 15.70 -7.78 17.54
C GLU A 101 14.41 -8.45 18.08
N LEU A 102 13.45 -8.74 17.20
CA LEU A 102 12.30 -9.60 17.38
C LEU A 102 12.80 -10.95 17.88
N SER A 103 13.97 -11.35 17.40
CA SER A 103 14.78 -12.39 18.00
C SER A 103 14.96 -12.17 19.51
N ARG A 104 15.48 -11.07 20.04
CA ARG A 104 15.65 -10.91 21.50
C ARG A 104 14.33 -10.90 22.28
N ASP A 105 13.31 -10.21 21.74
CA ASP A 105 12.00 -10.06 22.40
C ASP A 105 11.11 -11.32 22.30
N LEU A 106 11.35 -12.19 21.31
CA LEU A 106 10.60 -13.44 21.09
C LEU A 106 11.43 -14.71 21.36
N ILE A 107 12.77 -14.67 21.37
CA ILE A 107 13.64 -15.81 21.75
C ILE A 107 13.42 -16.17 23.21
N VAL A 108 13.25 -15.18 24.10
CA VAL A 108 12.97 -15.47 25.51
C VAL A 108 11.61 -16.19 25.65
N PRO A 109 10.50 -15.71 25.06
CA PRO A 109 9.27 -16.49 24.96
C PRO A 109 9.40 -17.85 24.27
N ILE A 110 10.18 -17.99 23.19
CA ILE A 110 10.41 -19.27 22.50
C ILE A 110 11.12 -20.26 23.42
N THR A 111 12.20 -19.84 24.07
CA THR A 111 12.99 -20.68 24.99
C THR A 111 12.21 -21.08 26.24
N ARG A 112 11.23 -20.26 26.64
CA ARG A 112 10.28 -20.55 27.73
C ARG A 112 9.04 -21.33 27.27
N GLY A 113 8.86 -21.58 25.97
CA GLY A 113 7.66 -22.23 25.42
C GLY A 113 6.40 -21.36 25.46
N GLU A 114 6.52 -20.07 25.74
CA GLU A 114 5.43 -19.10 25.90
C GLU A 114 5.10 -18.35 24.60
N ILE A 115 5.78 -18.65 23.48
CA ILE A 115 5.61 -17.93 22.20
C ILE A 115 4.16 -17.85 21.73
N HIS A 116 3.34 -18.86 22.05
CA HIS A 116 1.92 -18.91 21.73
C HIS A 116 1.08 -17.81 22.41
N PHE A 117 1.54 -17.22 23.51
CA PHE A 117 0.89 -16.07 24.15
C PHE A 117 1.26 -14.75 23.49
N TYR A 118 2.50 -14.60 23.03
CA TYR A 118 3.03 -13.34 22.53
C TYR A 118 2.85 -13.17 21.01
N LEU A 119 2.94 -14.27 20.27
CA LEU A 119 2.87 -14.26 18.81
C LEU A 119 1.54 -13.71 18.26
N PRO A 120 0.36 -14.06 18.80
CA PRO A 120 -0.91 -13.48 18.31
C PRO A 120 -0.97 -11.96 18.45
N MET A 121 -0.46 -11.42 19.58
CA MET A 121 -0.39 -9.97 19.78
C MET A 121 0.54 -9.30 18.76
N PHE A 122 1.68 -9.93 18.45
CA PHE A 122 2.61 -9.42 17.44
C PHE A 122 2.00 -9.44 16.03
N LEU A 123 1.41 -10.55 15.63
CA LEU A 123 0.78 -10.73 14.32
C LEU A 123 -0.39 -9.77 14.15
N SER A 124 -1.25 -9.62 15.18
CA SER A 124 -2.40 -8.72 15.15
C SER A 124 -2.01 -7.26 14.91
N ASN A 125 -0.97 -6.74 15.57
CA ASN A 125 -0.52 -5.36 15.36
C ASN A 125 -0.04 -5.10 13.94
N PHE A 126 0.73 -6.04 13.36
CA PHE A 126 1.24 -5.87 12.01
C PHE A 126 0.16 -6.11 10.95
N LYS A 127 -0.73 -7.08 11.18
CA LYS A 127 -1.92 -7.29 10.35
C LYS A 127 -2.81 -6.05 10.32
N ALA A 128 -3.05 -5.42 11.46
CA ALA A 128 -3.82 -4.17 11.53
C ALA A 128 -3.18 -3.05 10.70
N PHE A 129 -1.85 -2.94 10.73
CA PHE A 129 -1.11 -2.02 9.84
C PHE A 129 -1.35 -2.35 8.36
N ILE A 130 -1.18 -3.62 7.96
CA ILE A 130 -1.39 -4.05 6.56
C ILE A 130 -2.81 -3.73 6.09
N ILE A 131 -3.83 -4.10 6.88
CA ILE A 131 -5.22 -3.88 6.49
C ILE A 131 -5.50 -2.39 6.35
N THR A 132 -5.20 -1.60 7.39
CA THR A 132 -5.60 -0.19 7.42
C THR A 132 -4.80 0.68 6.43
N ASN A 133 -3.49 0.47 6.32
CA ASN A 133 -2.60 1.39 5.60
C ASN A 133 -2.29 0.93 4.16
N ILE A 134 -2.54 -0.34 3.85
CA ILE A 134 -2.25 -0.91 2.55
C ILE A 134 -3.54 -1.40 1.88
N TYR A 135 -4.26 -2.34 2.50
CA TYR A 135 -5.45 -2.94 1.88
C TYR A 135 -6.57 -1.90 1.66
N ASP A 136 -6.98 -1.22 2.73
CA ASP A 136 -8.07 -0.24 2.69
C ASP A 136 -7.71 0.96 1.80
N ALA A 137 -6.46 1.44 1.90
CA ALA A 137 -5.97 2.53 1.05
C ALA A 137 -5.99 2.17 -0.46
N LEU A 138 -5.61 0.94 -0.82
CA LEU A 138 -5.70 0.46 -2.21
C LEU A 138 -7.14 0.34 -2.67
N LEU A 139 -8.03 -0.23 -1.84
CA LEU A 139 -9.45 -0.37 -2.16
C LEU A 139 -10.15 0.98 -2.33
N GLU A 140 -9.88 1.93 -1.45
CA GLU A 140 -10.42 3.29 -1.53
C GLU A 140 -9.96 3.96 -2.82
N THR A 141 -8.67 3.84 -3.16
CA THR A 141 -8.11 4.37 -4.40
C THR A 141 -8.79 3.78 -5.64
N ILE A 142 -9.00 2.46 -5.67
CA ILE A 142 -9.69 1.78 -6.78
C ILE A 142 -11.14 2.26 -6.88
N SER A 143 -11.84 2.36 -5.74
CA SER A 143 -13.24 2.80 -5.70
C SER A 143 -13.42 4.21 -6.24
N ILE A 144 -12.47 5.12 -5.95
CA ILE A 144 -12.44 6.48 -6.51
C ILE A 144 -12.25 6.43 -8.03
N ILE A 145 -11.35 5.59 -8.53
CA ILE A 145 -11.14 5.45 -9.98
C ILE A 145 -12.39 4.91 -10.67
N GLU A 146 -13.01 3.86 -10.12
CA GLU A 146 -14.23 3.26 -10.67
C GLU A 146 -15.39 4.25 -10.72
N ALA A 147 -15.58 5.04 -9.65
CA ALA A 147 -16.63 6.07 -9.59
C ALA A 147 -16.48 7.14 -10.68
N ASN A 148 -15.24 7.48 -11.04
CA ASN A 148 -14.94 8.51 -12.05
C ASN A 148 -14.77 7.93 -13.47
N PHE A 149 -14.83 6.61 -13.64
CA PHE A 149 -14.49 5.95 -14.90
C PHE A 149 -15.39 6.40 -16.07
N GLY A 150 -16.70 6.46 -15.84
CA GLY A 150 -17.65 6.83 -16.89
C GLY A 150 -17.43 8.25 -17.40
N GLU A 151 -17.18 9.20 -16.49
CA GLU A 151 -16.87 10.58 -16.83
C GLU A 151 -15.54 10.68 -17.60
N LEU A 152 -14.49 10.04 -17.09
CA LEU A 152 -13.18 9.99 -17.76
C LEU A 152 -13.27 9.38 -19.17
N PHE A 153 -13.97 8.25 -19.32
CA PHE A 153 -14.17 7.59 -20.59
C PHE A 153 -14.92 8.47 -21.59
N SER A 154 -16.01 9.10 -21.15
CA SER A 154 -16.80 10.02 -21.99
C SER A 154 -15.95 11.19 -22.47
N ASN A 155 -15.23 11.84 -21.55
CA ASN A 155 -14.41 13.01 -21.87
C ASN A 155 -13.28 12.67 -22.85
N ILE A 156 -12.56 11.55 -22.64
CA ILE A 156 -11.51 11.09 -23.56
C ILE A 156 -12.11 10.73 -24.93
N SER A 157 -13.28 10.08 -24.97
CA SER A 157 -13.92 9.67 -26.22
C SER A 157 -14.37 10.88 -27.04
N CYS A 158 -15.05 11.84 -26.41
CA CYS A 158 -15.45 13.09 -27.06
C CYS A 158 -14.24 13.88 -27.57
N SER A 159 -13.15 13.93 -26.79
CA SER A 159 -11.90 14.58 -27.18
C SER A 159 -11.29 13.94 -28.44
N LYS A 160 -11.23 12.60 -28.52
CA LYS A 160 -10.75 11.89 -29.72
C LYS A 160 -11.60 12.13 -30.97
N CYS A 161 -12.88 12.43 -30.80
CA CYS A 161 -13.78 12.78 -31.89
C CYS A 161 -13.75 14.28 -32.25
N GLY A 162 -12.89 15.08 -31.61
CA GLY A 162 -12.81 16.53 -31.83
C GLY A 162 -14.00 17.31 -31.27
N LEU A 163 -14.84 16.69 -30.43
CA LEU A 163 -16.01 17.32 -29.81
C LEU A 163 -15.66 18.11 -28.54
N LEU A 164 -14.52 17.81 -27.93
CA LEU A 164 -13.96 18.53 -26.78
C LEU A 164 -12.47 18.81 -27.03
N PRO A 165 -11.89 19.85 -26.40
CA PRO A 165 -10.45 20.09 -26.42
C PRO A 165 -9.66 18.84 -25.97
N GLU A 166 -8.43 18.69 -26.46
CA GLU A 166 -7.56 17.59 -26.02
C GLU A 166 -7.32 17.63 -24.51
N ILE A 167 -7.58 16.50 -23.85
CA ILE A 167 -7.27 16.33 -22.43
C ILE A 167 -5.79 15.96 -22.34
N VAL A 168 -4.96 16.93 -21.94
CA VAL A 168 -3.54 16.67 -21.65
C VAL A 168 -3.43 16.13 -20.24
N PHE A 169 -3.12 14.83 -20.13
CA PHE A 169 -2.81 14.21 -18.84
C PHE A 169 -1.36 14.55 -18.47
N GLU A 170 -1.14 15.63 -17.72
CA GLU A 170 0.14 15.83 -17.04
C GLU A 170 0.25 14.87 -15.85
N LYS A 171 1.27 14.00 -15.87
CA LYS A 171 1.57 13.08 -14.77
C LYS A 171 1.72 13.85 -13.46
N GLY A 172 0.75 13.71 -12.55
CA GLY A 172 0.89 14.07 -11.14
C GLY A 172 0.38 15.46 -10.73
N LYS A 173 -0.39 16.18 -11.55
CA LYS A 173 -1.06 17.42 -11.13
C LYS A 173 -2.58 17.34 -11.27
N LYS A 174 -3.26 18.13 -10.42
CA LYS A 174 -4.72 18.34 -10.40
C LYS A 174 -5.24 18.68 -11.81
N LEU A 175 -6.45 18.19 -12.11
CA LEU A 175 -7.23 18.54 -13.30
C LEU A 175 -7.30 20.05 -13.48
N GLU A 176 -6.64 20.57 -14.52
CA GLU A 176 -6.83 21.94 -14.99
C GLU A 176 -7.22 21.93 -16.47
N TRP A 177 -8.33 22.61 -16.77
CA TRP A 177 -8.86 22.76 -18.12
C TRP A 177 -8.04 23.79 -18.88
N VAL A 178 -7.25 23.37 -19.87
CA VAL A 178 -6.63 24.33 -20.79
C VAL A 178 -7.60 24.58 -21.93
N LYS A 179 -8.20 25.78 -21.97
CA LYS A 179 -8.93 26.23 -23.16
C LYS A 179 -7.93 26.38 -24.30
N LYS A 180 -8.21 25.69 -25.40
CA LYS A 180 -7.51 25.85 -26.67
C LYS A 180 -8.07 27.08 -27.38
N GLU A 181 -7.71 28.28 -26.90
CA GLU A 181 -7.95 29.51 -27.64
C GLU A 181 -6.62 30.30 -27.69
N GLU A 182 -6.27 30.78 -28.89
CA GLU A 182 -5.14 31.66 -29.24
C GLU A 182 -3.89 31.07 -29.91
N SER A 183 -4.00 29.98 -30.70
CA SER A 183 -2.97 29.66 -31.71
C SER A 183 -3.40 29.86 -33.17
N GLU A 184 -4.66 30.20 -33.45
CA GLU A 184 -5.17 30.39 -34.83
C GLU A 184 -5.47 31.84 -35.22
N LYS A 185 -5.11 32.84 -34.40
CA LYS A 185 -5.34 34.27 -34.70
C LYS A 185 -4.09 35.10 -35.03
N LYS A 186 -2.92 34.48 -35.21
CA LYS A 186 -1.68 35.21 -35.55
C LYS A 186 -1.15 34.99 -36.97
N GLU A 187 -1.80 34.20 -37.81
CA GLU A 187 -1.38 34.01 -39.21
C GLU A 187 -2.18 34.83 -40.25
N GLU A 188 -3.27 35.52 -39.86
CA GLU A 188 -4.05 36.36 -40.80
C GLU A 188 -3.72 37.87 -40.74
N ASP A 189 -3.01 38.35 -39.71
CA ASP A 189 -2.67 39.79 -39.57
C ASP A 189 -1.25 40.17 -40.06
N GLU A 190 -0.49 39.25 -40.67
CA GLU A 190 0.80 39.55 -41.32
C GLU A 190 0.72 39.64 -42.86
N ASN A 191 -0.48 39.65 -43.45
CA ASN A 191 -0.68 39.70 -44.91
C ASN A 191 -1.59 40.84 -45.43
N ILE A 192 -1.69 41.97 -44.70
CA ILE A 192 -2.29 43.21 -45.23
C ILE A 192 -1.33 44.38 -45.10
#